data_AF-A0A6I1VVD1-F1
#
_entry.id   AF-A0A6I1VVD1-F1
#
_cell.length_a   1.000
_cell.length_b   1.000
_cell.length_c   1.000
_cell.angle_alpha   90.00
_cell.angle_beta   90.00
_cell.angle_gamma   90.00
#
_symmetry.space_group_name_H-M   'P 1'
#
loop_
_entity.id
_entity.type
_entity.pdbx_description
1 polymer ?
#
loop_
_entity_poly.entity_id
_entity_poly.type
_entity_poly.pdbx_seq_one_letter_code
_entity_poly.pdbx_strand_id
1 'polypeptide(L)'
;MTKRFGKVPLLSWVQAGAWCEAICNFEPFDADAWISCPVPISQNGYALKVLGDSMTNPGPGRSYPTGCIIFVDPEAQTNNGDRVVARVPRTNEVTFKVLDSDAGRVYLRPINP
;
A
#
# COMPACT_ATOMS: atom_id res chain seq x y z
N MET A 1 21.85 17.08 -4.16
CA MET A 1 21.05 16.89 -2.93
C MET A 1 20.84 15.40 -2.72
N THR A 2 21.55 14.82 -1.76
CA THR A 2 21.53 13.39 -1.46
C THR A 2 20.16 13.02 -0.90
N LYS A 3 19.32 12.32 -1.67
CA LYS A 3 18.01 11.82 -1.19
C LYS A 3 18.28 10.91 0.00
N ARG A 4 17.99 11.38 1.23
CA ARG A 4 17.96 10.51 2.40
C ARG A 4 16.86 9.49 2.16
N PHE A 5 17.24 8.22 2.08
CA PHE A 5 16.32 7.10 2.22
C PHE A 5 15.70 7.22 3.62
N GLY A 6 14.53 7.86 3.69
CA GLY A 6 13.82 8.09 4.94
C GLY A 6 13.33 6.76 5.50
N LYS A 7 13.33 6.63 6.83
CA LYS A 7 12.50 5.61 7.46
C LYS A 7 11.04 6.05 7.30
N VAL A 8 10.16 5.09 7.02
CA VAL A 8 8.71 5.31 6.98
C VAL A 8 8.03 4.56 8.11
N PRO A 9 6.89 5.05 8.62
CA PRO A 9 6.14 4.34 9.65
C PRO A 9 5.55 3.04 9.08
N LEU A 10 5.63 1.96 9.85
CA LEU A 10 4.85 0.75 9.61
C LEU A 10 3.46 0.94 10.19
N LEU A 11 2.45 0.93 9.32
CA LEU A 11 1.05 1.10 9.70
C LEU A 11 0.32 -0.24 9.73
N SER A 12 -0.66 -0.36 10.62
CA SER A 12 -1.71 -1.38 10.54
C SER A 12 -2.71 -1.06 9.43
N TRP A 13 -3.52 -2.05 9.04
CA TRP A 13 -4.58 -1.88 8.02
C TRP A 13 -5.64 -0.85 8.42
N VAL A 14 -5.90 -0.71 9.73
CA VAL A 14 -6.82 0.30 10.27
C VAL A 14 -6.21 1.70 10.13
N GLN A 15 -4.94 1.86 10.52
CA GLN A 15 -4.21 3.13 10.38
C GLN A 15 -4.06 3.54 8.92
N ALA A 16 -3.77 2.60 8.01
CA ALA A 16 -3.69 2.86 6.57
C ALA A 16 -5.02 3.41 6.00
N GLY A 17 -6.17 2.98 6.55
CA GLY A 17 -7.47 3.48 6.13
C GLY A 17 -7.71 4.92 6.55
N ALA A 18 -7.34 5.26 7.78
CA ALA A 18 -7.38 6.63 8.27
C ALA A 18 -6.36 7.55 7.56
N TRP A 19 -5.20 7.00 7.18
CA TRP A 19 -4.14 7.72 6.45
C TRP A 19 -4.61 8.23 5.08
N CYS A 20 -5.52 7.50 4.42
CA CYS A 20 -6.13 7.93 3.16
C CYS A 20 -7.15 9.06 3.30
N GLU A 21 -7.73 9.31 4.48
CA GLU A 21 -8.82 10.30 4.64
C GLU A 21 -8.35 11.71 4.96
N ALA A 22 -7.14 11.87 5.47
CA ALA A 22 -6.80 13.11 6.13
C ALA A 22 -5.40 13.59 5.79
N ILE A 23 -5.33 14.90 5.54
CA ILE A 23 -4.24 15.78 5.95
C ILE A 23 -4.14 15.67 7.49
N CYS A 24 -3.73 14.50 7.98
CA CYS A 24 -3.75 14.21 9.40
C CYS A 24 -2.37 14.53 9.95
N ASN A 25 -2.34 15.42 10.93
CA ASN A 25 -1.29 15.58 11.92
C ASN A 25 -1.15 14.28 12.74
N PHE A 26 -0.94 13.14 12.09
CA PHE A 26 -0.68 11.88 12.75
C PHE A 26 0.71 12.04 13.33
N GLU A 27 0.78 12.29 14.64
CA GLU A 27 2.06 12.32 15.32
C GLU A 27 2.73 10.97 15.04
N PRO A 28 3.96 10.95 14.47
CA PRO A 28 4.64 9.71 14.10
C PRO A 28 5.00 8.77 15.27
N PHE A 29 4.43 9.01 16.45
CA PHE A 29 4.70 8.35 17.73
C PHE A 29 3.92 7.05 17.94
N ASP A 30 2.90 6.76 17.13
CA ASP A 30 2.06 5.56 17.26
C ASP A 30 2.31 4.51 16.15
N ALA A 31 3.46 4.64 15.46
CA ALA A 31 3.92 3.65 14.49
C ALA A 31 4.62 2.50 15.22
N ASP A 32 4.13 1.26 15.04
CA ASP A 32 4.68 0.05 15.68
C ASP A 32 6.17 -0.14 15.38
N ALA A 33 6.64 0.33 14.23
CA ALA A 33 8.04 0.31 13.82
C ALA A 33 8.32 1.35 12.73
N TRP A 34 9.59 1.72 12.58
CA TRP A 34 10.07 2.55 11.48
C TRP A 34 10.95 1.72 10.55
N ILE A 35 10.54 1.59 9.29
CA ILE A 35 11.20 0.73 8.30
C ILE A 35 12.03 1.60 7.35
N SER A 36 13.29 1.22 7.14
CA SER A 36 14.14 1.86 6.13
C SER A 36 13.55 1.63 4.73
N CYS A 37 13.13 2.70 4.06
CA CYS A 37 12.58 2.60 2.72
C CYS A 37 13.73 2.43 1.70
N PRO A 38 13.74 1.36 0.87
CA PRO A 38 14.81 1.11 -0.09
C PRO A 38 14.74 2.03 -1.31
N VAL A 39 13.64 2.77 -1.48
CA VAL A 39 13.36 3.62 -2.65
C VAL A 39 12.94 5.02 -2.21
N PRO A 40 13.05 6.04 -3.09
CA PRO A 40 12.43 7.34 -2.83
C PRO A 40 10.92 7.19 -2.65
N ILE A 41 10.38 7.85 -1.63
CA ILE A 41 8.97 7.84 -1.29
C ILE A 41 8.56 9.24 -0.82
N SER A 42 7.31 9.64 -1.06
CA SER A 42 6.77 10.91 -0.60
C SER A 42 6.74 11.03 0.93
N GLN A 43 6.46 12.24 1.44
CA GLN A 43 6.36 12.49 2.89
C GLN A 43 5.23 11.69 3.54
N ASN A 44 4.17 11.40 2.77
CA ASN A 44 3.03 10.61 3.21
C ASN A 44 3.21 9.10 2.96
N GLY A 45 4.41 8.67 2.55
CA GLY A 45 4.75 7.27 2.33
C GLY A 45 4.81 6.46 3.61
N TYR A 46 4.30 5.23 3.55
CA TYR A 46 4.26 4.32 4.69
C TYR A 46 4.59 2.88 4.31
N ALA A 47 4.96 2.07 5.30
CA ALA A 47 5.09 0.62 5.15
C ALA A 47 3.81 -0.07 5.63
N LEU A 48 3.43 -1.17 4.99
CA LEU A 48 2.27 -1.98 5.35
C LEU A 48 2.64 -3.46 5.32
N LYS A 49 2.22 -4.22 6.33
CA LYS A 49 2.40 -5.67 6.36
C LYS A 49 1.23 -6.34 5.65
N VAL A 50 1.51 -7.06 4.58
CA VAL A 50 0.51 -7.76 3.76
C VAL A 50 -0.26 -8.76 4.63
N LEU A 51 -1.60 -8.69 4.55
CA LEU A 51 -2.53 -9.58 5.25
C LEU A 51 -3.30 -10.41 4.22
N GLY A 52 -3.47 -11.70 4.53
CA GLY A 52 -4.11 -12.65 3.63
C GLY A 52 -3.24 -13.05 2.45
N ASP A 53 -3.75 -13.96 1.65
CA ASP A 53 -3.05 -14.61 0.54
C ASP A 53 -3.44 -14.02 -0.82
N SER A 54 -4.35 -13.04 -0.87
CA SER A 54 -4.94 -12.57 -2.12
C SER A 54 -3.96 -11.97 -3.15
N MET A 55 -2.77 -11.58 -2.69
CA MET A 55 -1.68 -11.09 -3.54
C MET A 55 -0.51 -12.07 -3.63
N THR A 56 -0.70 -13.30 -3.15
CA THR A 56 0.23 -14.42 -3.29
C THR A 56 0.00 -15.06 -4.65
N ASN A 57 1.02 -15.04 -5.50
CA ASN A 57 0.99 -15.75 -6.78
C ASN A 57 1.44 -17.21 -6.57
N PRO A 58 0.62 -18.22 -6.93
CA PRO A 58 1.03 -19.63 -6.87
C PRO A 58 1.94 -20.04 -8.04
N GLY A 59 2.01 -19.24 -9.11
CA GLY A 59 2.81 -19.48 -10.30
C GLY A 59 4.10 -18.65 -10.39
N PRO A 60 4.78 -18.67 -11.54
CA PRO A 60 5.95 -17.81 -11.77
C PRO A 60 5.55 -16.33 -11.85
N GLY A 61 6.38 -15.46 -11.28
CA GLY A 61 6.22 -14.00 -11.35
C GLY A 61 6.25 -13.32 -9.99
N ARG A 62 5.73 -12.08 -9.93
CA ARG A 62 5.66 -11.32 -8.68
C ARG A 62 4.60 -11.90 -7.75
N SER A 63 4.94 -12.06 -6.48
CA SER A 63 4.10 -12.58 -5.41
C SER A 63 4.29 -11.74 -4.14
N TYR A 64 3.23 -11.53 -3.37
CA TYR A 64 3.24 -10.82 -2.09
C TYR A 64 2.60 -11.71 -1.02
N PRO A 65 3.37 -12.64 -0.42
CA PRO A 65 2.88 -13.50 0.64
C PRO A 65 2.44 -12.73 1.88
N THR A 66 1.56 -13.33 2.67
CA THR A 66 1.20 -12.82 4.00
C THR A 66 2.45 -12.58 4.83
N GLY A 67 2.51 -11.42 5.49
CA GLY A 67 3.62 -11.03 6.34
C GLY A 67 4.75 -10.28 5.64
N CYS A 68 4.75 -10.22 4.30
CA CYS A 68 5.68 -9.37 3.56
C CYS A 68 5.41 -7.88 3.84
N ILE A 69 6.46 -7.07 3.88
CA ILE A 69 6.36 -5.62 4.03
C ILE A 69 6.35 -4.99 2.64
N ILE A 70 5.33 -4.18 2.35
CA ILE A 70 5.27 -3.34 1.15
C ILE A 70 5.40 -1.87 1.54
N PHE A 71 5.91 -1.06 0.61
CA PHE A 71 5.99 0.40 0.76
C PHE A 71 4.93 1.03 -0.15
N VAL A 72 4.12 1.89 0.43
CA VAL A 72 2.96 2.51 -0.23
C VAL A 72 3.18 4.00 -0.27
N ASP A 73 3.12 4.57 -1.47
CA ASP A 73 3.20 6.01 -1.70
C ASP A 73 1.83 6.54 -2.15
N PRO A 74 1.09 7.25 -1.29
CA PRO A 74 -0.22 7.80 -1.64
C PRO A 74 -0.17 8.91 -2.69
N GLU A 75 0.97 9.56 -2.87
CA GLU A 75 1.16 10.66 -3.83
C GLU A 75 1.64 10.16 -5.20
N ALA A 76 2.02 8.88 -5.29
CA ALA A 76 2.42 8.29 -6.55
C ALA A 76 1.22 8.13 -7.50
N GLN A 77 1.41 8.53 -8.75
CA GLN A 77 0.42 8.31 -9.80
C GLN A 77 0.28 6.81 -10.09
N THR A 78 -0.95 6.32 -10.11
CA THR A 78 -1.27 4.91 -10.38
C THR A 78 -1.70 4.70 -11.83
N ASN A 79 -1.20 3.63 -12.46
CA ASN A 79 -1.53 3.21 -13.81
C ASN A 79 -2.19 1.82 -13.83
N ASN A 80 -2.80 1.47 -14.96
CA ASN A 80 -3.34 0.13 -15.16
C ASN A 80 -2.23 -0.94 -14.99
N GLY A 81 -2.49 -1.99 -14.22
CA GLY A 81 -1.54 -3.04 -13.87
C GLY A 81 -0.70 -2.78 -12.61
N ASP A 82 -0.80 -1.59 -12.00
CA ASP A 82 -0.11 -1.27 -10.76
C ASP A 82 -0.73 -1.99 -9.56
N ARG A 83 0.09 -2.21 -8.53
CA ARG A 83 -0.38 -2.80 -7.27
C ARG A 83 -0.70 -1.66 -6.33
N VAL A 84 -1.96 -1.52 -6.01
CA VAL A 84 -2.47 -0.39 -5.25
C VAL A 84 -3.05 -0.86 -3.92
N VAL A 85 -2.85 -0.04 -2.91
CA VAL A 85 -3.65 -0.09 -1.69
C VAL A 85 -4.82 0.84 -1.90
N ALA A 86 -6.03 0.30 -1.85
CA ALA A 86 -7.25 1.03 -2.13
C ALA A 86 -8.23 0.88 -0.97
N ARG A 87 -8.94 1.96 -0.66
CA ARG A 87 -10.04 1.94 0.29
C ARG A 87 -11.35 1.76 -0.45
N VAL A 88 -12.16 0.81 0.01
CA VAL A 88 -13.51 0.57 -0.53
C VAL A 88 -14.49 1.54 0.13
N PRO A 89 -15.12 2.48 -0.61
CA PRO A 89 -15.94 3.53 -0.01
C PRO A 89 -17.15 3.03 0.80
N ARG A 90 -17.68 1.85 0.47
CA ARG A 90 -18.88 1.31 1.14
C ARG A 90 -18.59 0.66 2.49
N THR A 91 -17.40 0.07 2.66
CA THR A 91 -17.04 -0.70 3.86
C THR A 91 -15.95 -0.02 4.69
N ASN A 92 -15.32 1.04 4.16
CA ASN A 92 -14.11 1.66 4.68
C ASN A 92 -12.92 0.69 4.82
N GLU A 93 -13.03 -0.49 4.22
CA GLU A 93 -11.99 -1.51 4.25
C GLU A 93 -10.86 -1.13 3.29
N VAL A 94 -9.63 -1.30 3.76
CA VAL A 94 -8.42 -1.14 2.95
C VAL A 94 -8.01 -2.48 2.39
N THR A 95 -7.76 -2.55 1.09
CA THR A 95 -7.36 -3.76 0.39
C THR A 95 -6.12 -3.52 -0.47
N PHE A 96 -5.33 -4.56 -0.69
CA PHE A 96 -4.18 -4.54 -1.60
C PHE A 96 -4.47 -5.42 -2.81
N LYS A 97 -4.52 -4.81 -4.00
CA LYS A 97 -4.95 -5.46 -5.26
C LYS A 97 -4.18 -4.91 -6.46
N VAL A 98 -4.32 -5.56 -7.60
CA VAL A 98 -3.92 -4.99 -8.89
C VAL A 98 -5.02 -4.07 -9.39
N LEU A 99 -4.65 -2.84 -9.74
CA LEU A 99 -5.53 -1.90 -10.43
C LEU A 99 -5.69 -2.37 -11.88
N ASP A 100 -6.92 -2.65 -12.28
CA ASP A 100 -7.26 -3.02 -13.65
C ASP A 100 -8.23 -2.01 -14.24
N SER A 101 -8.12 -1.73 -15.53
CA SER A 101 -9.02 -0.82 -16.24
C SER A 101 -9.48 -1.46 -17.53
N ASP A 102 -10.78 -1.69 -17.65
CA ASP A 102 -11.40 -2.30 -18.83
C ASP A 102 -12.66 -1.54 -19.25
N ALA A 103 -12.78 -1.26 -20.55
CA ALA A 103 -13.89 -0.51 -21.16
C ALA A 103 -14.30 0.77 -20.40
N GLY A 104 -13.33 1.52 -19.87
CA GLY A 104 -13.56 2.76 -19.11
C GLY A 104 -14.02 2.55 -17.67
N ARG A 105 -14.03 1.32 -17.18
CA ARG A 105 -14.33 0.97 -15.78
C ARG A 105 -13.06 0.51 -15.08
N VAL A 106 -12.92 0.91 -13.82
CA VAL A 106 -11.77 0.55 -12.97
C VAL A 106 -12.18 -0.58 -12.03
N TYR A 107 -11.33 -1.59 -11.93
CA TYR A 107 -11.51 -2.78 -11.12
C TYR A 107 -10.28 -3.04 -10.25
N LEU A 108 -10.48 -3.79 -9.17
CA LEU A 108 -9.42 -4.25 -8.29
C LEU A 108 -9.39 -5.78 -8.32
N ARG A 109 -8.28 -6.36 -8.78
CA ARG A 109 -8.16 -7.80 -9.00
C ARG A 109 -7.08 -8.40 -8.09
N PRO A 110 -7.33 -9.54 -7.42
CA PRO A 110 -6.29 -10.28 -6.72
C PRO A 110 -5.26 -10.87 -7.71
N ILE A 111 -4.07 -11.20 -7.21
CA ILE A 111 -3.11 -12.02 -7.97
C ILE A 111 -3.40 -13.50 -7.76
N ASN A 112 -3.85 -13.87 -6.56
CA ASN A 112 -4.26 -15.24 -6.26
C ASN A 112 -5.60 -15.53 -6.99
N PRO A 113 -5.63 -16.54 -7.89
CA PRO A 113 -6.82 -16.92 -8.65
C PRO A 113 -7.93 -17.55 -7.79
#